data_AF-A0A554L8K6-F1
#
_entry.id   AF-A0A554L8K6-F1
#
_cell.length_a   1.000
_cell.length_b   1.000
_cell.length_c   1.000
_cell.angle_alpha   90.00
_cell.angle_beta   90.00
_cell.angle_gamma   90.00
#
_symmetry.space_group_name_H-M   'P 1'
#
loop_
_entity.id
_entity.type
_entity.pdbx_description
1 polymer ?
#
loop_
_entity_poly.entity_id
_entity_poly.type
_entity_poly.pdbx_seq_one_letter_code
_entity_poly.pdbx_strand_id
1 'polypeptide(L)'
;MSDMEDFDFENKKIQFDLKNLKEGGVSWWTRVLLRVSPLRGVKRLSRELGVNSDVANQASEFFQATERIDIIPSKSGLRGFQLIIDGSTALYFHQDGDHFIYGGWETGKYEKGEVTVFD
;
A
#
# COMPACT_ATOMS: atom_id res chain seq x y z
N MET A 1 2.42 -16.59 -19.03
CA MET A 1 1.35 -15.59 -19.14
C MET A 1 0.41 -15.89 -17.99
N SER A 2 0.67 -15.29 -16.83
CA SER A 2 -0.24 -15.38 -15.70
C SER A 2 -1.40 -14.44 -16.01
N ASP A 3 -2.61 -14.98 -15.96
CA ASP A 3 -3.84 -14.20 -16.07
C ASP A 3 -3.79 -13.12 -14.98
N MET A 4 -3.54 -11.89 -15.43
CA MET A 4 -3.68 -10.68 -14.66
C MET A 4 -5.16 -10.64 -14.33
N GLU A 5 -5.55 -11.07 -13.12
CA GLU A 5 -6.84 -10.66 -12.57
C GLU A 5 -6.76 -9.14 -12.45
N ASP A 6 -7.17 -8.47 -13.53
CA ASP A 6 -7.36 -7.04 -13.61
C ASP A 6 -8.13 -6.65 -12.36
N PHE A 7 -7.49 -5.86 -11.50
CA PHE A 7 -8.09 -5.32 -10.30
C PHE A 7 -9.46 -4.75 -10.69
N ASP A 8 -10.55 -5.44 -10.32
CA ASP A 8 -11.86 -5.20 -10.91
C ASP A 8 -12.49 -3.94 -10.32
N PHE A 9 -12.06 -2.81 -10.88
CA PHE A 9 -12.61 -1.48 -10.60
C PHE A 9 -14.08 -1.36 -11.01
N GLU A 10 -14.60 -2.27 -11.85
CA GLU A 10 -16.00 -2.26 -12.30
C GLU A 10 -16.93 -2.91 -11.27
N ASN A 11 -16.50 -3.99 -10.60
CA ASN A 11 -17.30 -4.66 -9.57
C ASN A 11 -17.25 -4.01 -8.19
N LYS A 12 -16.13 -3.38 -7.81
CA LYS A 12 -16.05 -2.58 -6.57
C LYS A 12 -16.36 -1.13 -6.90
N LYS A 13 -17.48 -0.59 -6.39
CA LYS A 13 -17.81 0.84 -6.47
C LYS A 13 -16.76 1.67 -5.70
N ILE A 14 -15.61 1.90 -6.30
CA ILE A 14 -14.57 2.76 -5.73
C ILE A 14 -15.06 4.19 -5.80
N GLN A 15 -15.45 4.74 -4.64
CA GLN A 15 -15.82 6.13 -4.53
C GLN A 15 -14.55 6.96 -4.35
N PHE A 16 -14.10 7.62 -5.42
CA PHE A 16 -13.02 8.60 -5.34
C PHE A 16 -13.54 9.92 -4.78
N ASP A 17 -12.94 10.41 -3.70
CA ASP A 17 -13.24 11.75 -3.18
C ASP A 17 -12.57 12.82 -4.06
N LEU A 18 -13.29 13.23 -5.11
CA LEU A 18 -12.83 14.21 -6.09
C LEU A 18 -12.59 15.61 -5.50
N LYS A 19 -13.13 15.91 -4.30
CA LYS A 19 -12.95 17.19 -3.63
C LYS A 19 -11.57 17.27 -2.99
N ASN A 20 -11.18 16.23 -2.25
CA ASN A 20 -9.84 16.13 -1.66
C ASN A 20 -8.75 16.05 -2.75
N LEU A 21 -9.03 15.39 -3.88
CA LEU A 21 -8.10 15.35 -5.02
C LEU A 21 -7.88 16.74 -5.67
N LYS A 22 -8.90 17.60 -5.67
CA LYS A 22 -8.75 18.99 -6.15
C LYS A 22 -7.81 19.78 -5.24
N GLU A 23 -7.92 19.58 -3.93
CA GLU A 23 -7.05 20.21 -2.93
C GLU A 23 -5.60 19.69 -3.03
N GLY A 24 -5.42 18.42 -3.40
CA GLY A 24 -4.12 17.80 -3.70
C GLY A 24 -3.52 18.15 -5.07
N GLY A 25 -4.05 19.13 -5.80
CA GLY A 25 -3.46 19.61 -7.06
C GLY A 25 -3.71 18.72 -8.29
N VAL A 26 -4.61 17.73 -8.19
CA VAL A 26 -4.91 16.80 -9.29
C VAL A 26 -5.68 17.49 -10.41
N SER A 27 -5.27 17.26 -11.66
CA SER A 27 -5.86 17.93 -12.81
C SER A 27 -7.34 17.57 -12.97
N TRP A 28 -8.13 18.52 -13.48
CA TRP A 28 -9.57 18.29 -13.70
C TRP A 28 -9.83 17.15 -14.70
N TRP A 29 -8.94 16.98 -15.68
CA TRP A 29 -9.01 15.90 -16.66
C TRP A 29 -8.81 14.52 -16.03
N THR A 30 -7.90 14.41 -15.06
CA THR A 30 -7.72 13.18 -14.27
C THR A 30 -9.00 12.83 -13.50
N ARG A 31 -9.66 13.84 -12.91
CA ARG A 31 -10.94 13.67 -12.19
C ARG A 31 -12.08 13.20 -13.09
N VAL A 32 -12.15 13.71 -14.32
CA VAL A 32 -13.13 13.24 -15.32
C VAL A 32 -12.82 11.81 -15.74
N LEU A 33 -11.56 11.48 -15.98
CA LEU A 33 -11.14 10.13 -16.32
C LEU A 33 -11.47 9.14 -15.20
N LEU A 34 -11.27 9.49 -13.93
CA LEU A 34 -11.66 8.64 -12.79
C LEU A 34 -13.16 8.29 -12.79
N ARG A 35 -14.02 9.17 -13.33
CA ARG A 35 -15.47 8.96 -13.38
C ARG A 35 -15.92 8.18 -14.62
N VAL A 36 -15.24 8.34 -15.75
CA VAL A 36 -15.64 7.75 -17.05
C VAL A 36 -14.89 6.45 -17.33
N SER A 37 -13.63 6.36 -16.92
CA SER A 37 -12.76 5.19 -17.09
C SER A 37 -11.80 5.09 -15.89
N PRO A 38 -12.25 4.48 -14.78
CA PRO A 38 -11.50 4.42 -13.53
C PRO A 38 -10.05 3.96 -13.71
N LEU A 39 -9.82 2.91 -14.51
CA LEU A 39 -8.50 2.38 -14.85
C LEU A 39 -7.57 3.45 -15.47
N ARG A 40 -8.06 4.20 -16.45
CA ARG A 40 -7.27 5.27 -17.08
C ARG A 40 -7.09 6.47 -16.15
N GLY A 41 -8.10 6.76 -15.32
CA GLY A 41 -8.05 7.80 -14.30
C GLY A 41 -6.98 7.53 -13.24
N VAL A 42 -6.95 6.31 -12.69
CA VAL A 42 -5.94 5.88 -11.71
C VAL A 42 -4.55 5.92 -12.32
N LYS A 43 -4.37 5.39 -13.53
CA LYS A 43 -3.05 5.44 -14.21
C LYS A 43 -2.53 6.86 -14.40
N ARG A 44 -3.40 7.81 -14.74
CA ARG A 44 -3.03 9.22 -14.89
C ARG A 44 -2.79 9.89 -13.54
N LEU A 45 -3.61 9.58 -12.54
CA LEU A 45 -3.46 10.06 -11.17
C LEU A 45 -2.10 9.65 -10.59
N SER A 46 -1.72 8.38 -10.72
CA SER A 46 -0.42 7.88 -10.28
C SER A 46 0.73 8.66 -10.91
N ARG A 47 0.64 8.99 -12.21
CA ARG A 47 1.64 9.83 -12.90
C ARG A 47 1.67 11.26 -12.38
N GLU A 48 0.52 11.89 -12.14
CA GLU A 48 0.44 13.25 -11.59
C GLU A 48 0.98 13.33 -10.16
N LEU A 49 0.81 12.27 -9.36
CA LEU A 49 1.34 12.17 -8.01
C LEU A 49 2.80 11.70 -7.94
N GLY A 50 3.46 11.50 -9.08
CA GLY A 50 4.85 11.01 -9.13
C GLY A 50 5.02 9.57 -8.62
N VAL A 51 3.93 8.80 -8.53
CA VAL A 51 3.97 7.39 -8.16
C VAL A 51 4.63 6.62 -9.29
N ASN A 52 5.74 5.96 -8.99
CA ASN A 52 6.36 5.03 -9.91
C ASN A 52 5.44 3.82 -10.10
N SER A 53 4.81 3.70 -11.27
CA SER A 53 3.87 2.62 -11.57
C SER A 53 4.50 1.23 -11.47
N ASP A 54 5.79 1.11 -11.77
CA ASP A 54 6.48 -0.18 -11.72
C ASP A 54 6.66 -0.63 -10.28
N VAL A 55 7.02 0.31 -9.38
CA VAL A 55 7.09 0.05 -7.93
C VAL A 55 5.71 -0.28 -7.37
N ALA A 56 4.67 0.44 -7.78
CA ALA A 56 3.31 0.18 -7.33
C ALA A 56 2.81 -1.20 -7.79
N ASN A 57 3.10 -1.59 -9.04
CA ASN A 57 2.76 -2.90 -9.56
C ASN A 57 3.52 -4.02 -8.83
N GLN A 58 4.83 -3.86 -8.62
CA GLN A 58 5.63 -4.83 -7.86
C GLN A 58 5.12 -5.01 -6.43
N ALA A 59 4.77 -3.90 -5.76
CA ALA A 59 4.17 -3.96 -4.43
C ALA A 59 2.80 -4.67 -4.48
N SER A 60 1.96 -4.37 -5.47
CA SER A 60 0.67 -5.03 -5.65
C SER A 60 0.82 -6.54 -5.87
N GLU A 61 1.71 -6.96 -6.76
CA GLU A 61 1.99 -8.38 -7.02
C GLU A 61 2.49 -9.10 -5.76
N PHE A 62 3.41 -8.46 -5.03
CA PHE A 62 3.93 -8.99 -3.78
C PHE A 62 2.83 -9.17 -2.72
N PHE A 63 1.96 -8.18 -2.54
CA PHE A 63 0.88 -8.27 -1.57
C PHE A 63 -0.29 -9.16 -2.01
N GLN A 64 -0.49 -9.37 -3.31
CA GLN A 64 -1.44 -10.37 -3.81
C GLN A 64 -0.98 -11.81 -3.50
N ALA A 65 0.33 -12.04 -3.51
CA ALA A 65 0.91 -13.35 -3.17
C ALA A 65 1.05 -13.58 -1.65
N THR A 66 0.81 -12.55 -0.83
CA THR A 66 0.91 -12.62 0.63
C THR A 66 -0.44 -13.02 1.22
N GLU A 67 -0.47 -14.05 2.06
CA GLU A 67 -1.71 -14.50 2.72
C GLU A 67 -2.00 -13.72 4.01
N ARG A 68 -0.94 -13.27 4.71
CA ARG A 68 -1.07 -12.58 6.00
C ARG A 68 -0.07 -11.45 6.17
N ILE A 69 -0.59 -10.30 6.61
CA ILE A 69 0.21 -9.13 7.00
C ILE A 69 -0.17 -8.74 8.42
N ASP A 70 0.78 -8.81 9.35
CA ASP A 70 0.61 -8.27 10.71
C ASP A 70 1.40 -6.96 10.85
N ILE A 71 0.84 -5.98 11.57
CA ILE A 71 1.52 -4.74 11.94
C ILE A 71 1.65 -4.70 13.45
N ILE A 72 2.88 -4.64 13.96
CA ILE A 72 3.12 -4.62 15.42
C ILE A 72 4.05 -3.47 15.81
N PRO A 73 3.88 -2.86 16.98
CA PRO A 73 4.83 -1.87 17.48
C PRO A 73 6.21 -2.50 17.69
N SER A 74 7.27 -1.74 17.42
CA SER A 74 8.63 -2.20 17.63
C SER A 74 8.91 -2.39 19.13
N LYS A 75 9.54 -3.52 19.48
CA LYS A 75 9.98 -3.81 20.86
C LYS A 75 11.36 -3.24 21.19
N SER A 76 12.02 -2.54 20.26
CA SER A 76 13.40 -2.05 20.40
C SER A 76 13.58 -0.82 21.30
N GLY A 77 12.51 -0.32 21.92
CA GLY A 77 12.53 0.91 22.74
C GLY A 77 12.53 2.22 21.92
N LEU A 78 12.67 2.13 20.60
CA LEU A 78 12.47 3.25 19.67
C LEU A 78 11.02 3.27 19.16
N ARG A 79 10.49 4.46 18.88
CA ARG A 79 9.17 4.59 18.23
C ARG A 79 9.28 4.04 16.81
N GLY A 80 8.57 2.95 16.53
CA GLY A 80 8.70 2.18 15.30
C GLY A 80 7.67 1.06 15.25
N PHE A 81 7.64 0.33 14.13
CA PHE A 81 6.79 -0.82 13.94
C PHE A 81 7.47 -1.87 13.07
N GLN A 82 6.91 -3.07 13.05
CA GLN A 82 7.31 -4.17 12.19
C GLN A 82 6.11 -4.53 11.30
N LEU A 83 6.38 -4.80 10.02
CA LEU A 83 5.44 -5.50 9.14
C LEU A 83 5.88 -6.95 9.06
N ILE A 84 5.02 -7.87 9.51
CA ILE A 84 5.28 -9.30 9.44
C ILE A 84 4.47 -9.87 8.29
N ILE A 85 5.16 -10.59 7.40
CA ILE A 85 4.63 -11.13 6.16
C ILE A 85 4.69 -12.64 6.26
N ASP A 86 3.51 -13.26 6.13
CA ASP A 86 3.26 -14.71 6.24
C ASP A 86 3.88 -15.38 7.49
N GLY A 87 4.08 -14.59 8.54
CA GLY A 87 4.68 -15.05 9.80
C GLY A 87 6.15 -15.47 9.70
N SER A 88 6.82 -15.22 8.56
CA SER A 88 8.21 -15.64 8.32
C SER A 88 9.18 -14.50 8.01
N THR A 89 8.68 -13.35 7.58
CA THR A 89 9.50 -12.21 7.18
C THR A 89 9.06 -10.98 7.93
N ALA A 90 9.96 -10.33 8.67
CA ALA A 90 9.67 -9.08 9.34
C ALA A 90 10.45 -7.93 8.72
N LEU A 91 9.75 -6.85 8.37
CA LEU A 91 10.32 -5.60 7.90
C LEU A 91 10.27 -4.58 9.04
N TYR A 92 11.39 -3.93 9.31
CA TYR A 92 11.55 -3.02 10.44
C TYR A 92 11.43 -1.57 9.99
N PHE A 93 10.69 -0.78 10.75
CA PHE A 93 10.55 0.65 10.55
C PHE A 93 10.76 1.41 11.86
N HIS A 94 11.54 2.48 11.81
CA HIS A 94 11.76 3.37 12.95
C HIS A 94 11.41 4.81 12.57
N GLN A 95 10.92 5.56 13.53
CA GLN A 95 10.52 6.94 13.32
C GLN A 95 11.75 7.82 13.18
N ASP A 96 11.75 8.63 12.14
CA ASP A 96 12.68 9.74 11.94
C ASP A 96 11.85 11.02 11.71
N GLY A 97 11.83 11.90 12.71
CA GLY A 97 10.99 13.10 12.69
C GLY A 97 9.49 12.80 12.55
N ASP A 98 8.90 13.20 11.43
CA ASP A 98 7.47 13.08 11.12
C ASP A 98 7.10 11.85 10.28
N HIS A 99 8.08 11.02 9.90
CA HIS A 99 7.87 9.84 9.06
C HIS A 99 8.60 8.61 9.62
N PHE A 100 8.37 7.46 8.98
CA PHE A 100 9.06 6.21 9.31
C PHE A 100 10.02 5.84 8.18
N ILE A 101 11.21 5.40 8.56
CA ILE A 101 12.24 4.94 7.65
C ILE A 101 12.49 3.44 7.82
N TYR A 102 12.79 2.79 6.70
CA TYR A 102 13.08 1.36 6.66
C TYR A 102 14.42 1.07 7.35
N GLY A 103 14.37 0.19 8.36
CA GLY A 103 15.52 -0.21 9.17
C GLY A 103 16.14 -1.55 8.80
N GLY A 104 15.53 -2.29 7.86
CA GLY A 104 16.00 -3.61 7.43
C GLY A 104 14.94 -4.70 7.55
N TRP A 105 15.35 -5.94 7.32
CA TRP A 105 14.48 -7.10 7.36
C TRP A 105 15.16 -8.29 8.01
N GLU A 106 14.35 -9.21 8.51
CA GLU A 106 14.81 -10.53 8.95
C GLU A 106 13.89 -11.62 8.42
N THR A 107 14.39 -12.85 8.44
CA THR A 107 13.59 -14.05 8.16
C THR A 107 13.75 -15.06 9.30
N GLY A 108 12.62 -15.54 9.78
CA GLY A 108 12.54 -16.46 10.90
C GLY A 108 11.08 -16.71 11.25
N LYS A 109 10.77 -17.87 11.82
CA LYS A 109 9.40 -18.15 12.29
C LYS A 109 9.05 -17.18 13.40
N TYR A 110 8.04 -16.35 13.15
CA TYR A 110 7.48 -15.49 14.18
C TYR A 110 6.58 -16.34 15.08
N GLU A 111 7.07 -16.70 16.25
CA GLU A 111 6.22 -17.31 17.28
C GLU A 111 5.28 -16.25 17.81
N LYS A 112 4.04 -16.23 17.29
CA LYS A 112 2.87 -15.42 17.72
C LYS A 112 3.12 -14.63 19.02
N GLY A 113 3.70 -13.44 18.90
CA GLY A 113 3.49 -12.39 19.90
C GLY A 113 2.08 -11.86 19.71
N GLU A 114 1.34 -11.56 20.78
CA GLU A 114 -0.04 -11.04 20.73
C GLU A 114 -0.18 -9.98 19.61
N VAL A 115 -0.78 -10.39 18.49
CA VAL A 115 -0.99 -9.52 17.34
C VAL A 115 -2.29 -8.78 17.59
N THR A 116 -2.20 -7.45 17.68
CA THR A 116 -3.39 -6.61 17.59
C THR A 116 -3.88 -6.65 16.14
N VAL A 117 -4.86 -7.51 15.88
CA VAL A 117 -5.60 -7.50 14.63
C VAL A 117 -6.56 -6.31 14.68
N PHE A 118 -6.41 -5.37 13.76
CA PHE A 118 -7.43 -4.36 13.51
C PHE A 118 -8.47 -4.99 12.56
N ASP A 119 -9.66 -5.25 13.09
CA ASP A 119 -10.88 -5.60 12.34
C ASP A 119 -11.62 -4.31 11.93
#